data_AF-A0A1X7TZD4-F1
#
_entry.id   AF-A0A1X7TZD4-F1
#
_cell.length_a   1.000
_cell.length_b   1.000
_cell.length_c   1.000
_cell.angle_alpha   90.00
_cell.angle_beta   90.00
_cell.angle_gamma   90.00
#
_symmetry.space_group_name_H-M   'P 1'
#
loop_
_entity.id
_entity.type
_entity.pdbx_description
1 polymer ?
#
loop_
_entity_poly.entity_id
_entity_poly.type
_entity_poly.pdbx_seq_one_letter_code
_entity_poly.pdbx_strand_id
1 'polypeptide(L)'
;MCFHNDVNSFNSLTYEWSNIKPTSDAVMKRGFGGMVCMESIGTEYLFMIGGNGSTPTTYQSQYQYIQMVTGRICTNEQNLLNLSTRQWIIPTISGQCCPPISNFAIQQITNNKAVMFGGGVPRDDGYDISVNTVYTCQLESDTTIHWESIKGPVVPASVQWPVERRAHAITSIISDSPTLVMIGGEGKDNQLVNDSWLLNTSQYQWSKIVLPESVTGRQLHSLSSIMVSPDCVWLVVVGGRGTREWKNVGRGYEEPFSDYITDPNITNVIELVLREGEWRVSEVLDSTGLTTEAYQDKYQLLLKKRQWWQDQFIVYPTEREVKLQNYVESLQQELRVSEGNKTSLQEALLEASQQDKTRVEGVKETKLSSTKEEVSTGPTDVYKDNDDLKGEEKEEEQTTATKQTTSEEEIDKLKAKVVDIETYIATLTEEKTLTNEENEKLKSQLSDKNMLIAKLIKKESQLKEELQSMKDTTTAGKSISVLIICKYISIL
;
A
#
# COMPACT_ATOMS: atom_id res chain seq x y z
N MET A 1 25.93 15.89 18.66
CA MET A 1 25.32 14.74 17.96
C MET A 1 26.40 13.70 17.78
N CYS A 2 26.21 12.52 18.35
CA CYS A 2 27.14 11.41 18.19
C CYS A 2 26.73 10.57 16.97
N PHE A 3 27.70 9.96 16.30
CA PHE A 3 27.46 9.07 15.17
C PHE A 3 27.96 7.67 15.52
N HIS A 4 27.24 6.67 15.01
CA HIS A 4 27.50 5.26 15.27
C HIS A 4 27.52 4.47 13.94
N ASN A 5 27.93 3.21 13.98
CA ASN A 5 27.94 2.28 12.86
C ASN A 5 27.70 0.82 13.30
N ASP A 6 27.15 0.62 14.51
CA ASP A 6 26.61 -0.66 14.91
C ASP A 6 25.32 -0.96 14.14
N VAL A 7 25.10 -2.24 13.86
CA VAL A 7 23.88 -2.72 13.18
C VAL A 7 23.12 -3.59 14.15
N ASN A 8 21.88 -3.20 14.42
CA ASN A 8 20.98 -3.87 15.34
C ASN A 8 19.77 -4.43 14.58
N SER A 9 19.19 -5.49 15.11
CA SER A 9 17.92 -6.06 14.66
C SER A 9 16.92 -6.04 15.80
N PHE A 10 15.65 -5.89 15.46
CA PHE A 10 14.52 -6.01 16.37
C PHE A 10 13.62 -7.13 15.87
N ASN A 11 13.40 -8.15 16.71
CA ASN A 11 12.48 -9.23 16.39
C ASN A 11 11.07 -8.80 16.81
N SER A 12 10.18 -8.54 15.83
CA SER A 12 8.80 -8.13 16.09
C SER A 12 7.88 -9.22 16.66
N LEU A 13 8.33 -10.48 16.69
CA LEU A 13 7.60 -11.59 17.31
C LEU A 13 7.96 -11.75 18.79
N THR A 14 9.25 -11.60 19.16
CA THR A 14 9.71 -11.73 20.56
C THR A 14 9.87 -10.40 21.28
N TYR A 15 9.80 -9.28 20.56
CA TYR A 15 10.05 -7.91 21.05
C TYR A 15 11.47 -7.69 21.59
N GLU A 16 12.44 -8.46 21.08
CA GLU A 16 13.84 -8.43 21.52
C GLU A 16 14.74 -7.70 20.51
N TRP A 17 15.67 -6.91 21.04
CA TRP A 17 16.78 -6.33 20.29
C TRP A 17 17.98 -7.27 20.30
N SER A 18 18.64 -7.44 19.16
CA SER A 18 19.94 -8.11 19.08
C SER A 18 20.93 -7.34 18.22
N ASN A 19 22.19 -7.28 18.68
CA ASN A 19 23.26 -6.65 17.93
C ASN A 19 23.81 -7.62 16.86
N ILE A 20 23.69 -7.25 15.59
CA ILE A 20 24.25 -7.99 14.44
C ILE A 20 25.74 -7.65 14.30
N LYS A 21 26.07 -6.36 14.43
CA LYS A 21 27.43 -5.82 14.38
C LYS A 21 27.63 -4.76 15.47
N PRO A 22 28.66 -4.89 16.31
CA PRO A 22 29.06 -3.79 17.18
C PRO A 22 29.73 -2.69 16.37
N THR A 23 29.87 -1.51 16.99
CA THR A 23 30.63 -0.40 16.44
C THR A 23 32.04 -0.84 16.02
N SER A 24 32.51 -0.35 14.88
CA SER A 24 33.83 -0.71 14.34
C SER A 24 34.55 0.50 13.71
N ASP A 25 35.79 0.29 13.29
CA ASP A 25 36.62 1.27 12.56
C ASP A 25 36.80 0.96 11.07
N ALA A 26 36.16 -0.13 10.59
CA ALA A 26 36.14 -0.52 9.18
C ALA A 26 35.19 0.34 8.32
N VAL A 27 34.16 0.91 8.94
CA VAL A 27 33.06 1.66 8.32
C VAL A 27 32.96 3.02 8.98
N MET A 28 32.75 4.11 8.23
CA MET A 28 32.57 5.45 8.82
C MET A 28 31.28 5.54 9.65
N LYS A 29 31.38 6.04 10.88
CA LYS A 29 30.25 6.31 11.78
C LYS A 29 29.46 7.53 11.25
N ARG A 30 28.22 7.33 10.81
CA ARG A 30 27.44 8.33 10.05
C ARG A 30 25.93 8.16 10.18
N GLY A 31 25.20 9.21 9.83
CA GLY A 31 23.74 9.22 9.70
C GLY A 31 23.31 9.94 8.42
N PHE A 32 22.00 10.01 8.17
CA PHE A 32 21.43 10.65 6.97
C PHE A 32 21.95 10.04 5.64
N GLY A 33 22.40 8.80 5.67
CA GLY A 33 22.70 7.99 4.49
C GLY A 33 21.52 7.08 4.13
N GLY A 34 21.73 6.22 3.14
CA GLY A 34 20.75 5.24 2.67
C GLY A 34 21.08 3.83 3.13
N MET A 35 20.04 3.01 3.34
CA MET A 35 20.17 1.61 3.69
C MET A 35 19.04 0.80 3.04
N VAL A 36 19.39 -0.28 2.33
CA VAL A 36 18.43 -1.21 1.68
C VAL A 36 18.90 -2.65 1.80
N CYS A 37 17.99 -3.60 1.78
CA CYS A 37 18.34 -5.01 1.59
C CYS A 37 18.66 -5.25 0.10
N MET A 38 19.60 -6.15 -0.19
CA MET A 38 19.90 -6.66 -1.52
C MET A 38 20.26 -8.15 -1.46
N GLU A 39 19.92 -8.89 -2.51
CA GLU A 39 20.22 -10.32 -2.65
C GLU A 39 21.13 -10.57 -3.86
N SER A 40 22.10 -11.46 -3.70
CA SER A 40 22.87 -12.02 -4.82
C SER A 40 23.07 -13.52 -4.58
N ILE A 41 22.68 -14.35 -5.56
CA ILE A 41 22.84 -15.81 -5.55
C ILE A 41 22.32 -16.44 -4.23
N GLY A 42 21.11 -16.10 -3.81
CA GLY A 42 20.49 -16.62 -2.58
C GLY A 42 21.11 -16.10 -1.27
N THR A 43 22.00 -15.10 -1.33
CA THR A 43 22.66 -14.51 -0.16
C THR A 43 22.19 -13.08 0.04
N GLU A 44 21.73 -12.77 1.25
CA GLU A 44 21.25 -11.43 1.63
C GLU A 44 22.36 -10.52 2.19
N TYR A 45 22.31 -9.26 1.77
CA TYR A 45 23.23 -8.20 2.14
C TYR A 45 22.43 -6.96 2.56
N LEU A 46 22.85 -6.33 3.64
CA LEU A 46 22.41 -4.98 3.98
C LEU A 46 23.37 -3.99 3.30
N PHE A 47 22.89 -3.29 2.28
CA PHE A 47 23.66 -2.28 1.57
C PHE A 47 23.48 -0.90 2.24
N MET A 48 24.60 -0.23 2.52
CA MET A 48 24.64 1.09 3.15
C MET A 48 25.50 2.05 2.34
N ILE A 49 24.98 3.25 2.06
CA ILE A 49 25.63 4.27 1.24
C ILE A 49 25.54 5.67 1.85
N GLY A 50 26.63 6.42 1.74
CA GLY A 50 26.67 7.88 1.92
C GLY A 50 26.26 8.36 3.31
N GLY A 51 25.83 9.61 3.39
CA GLY A 51 25.46 10.31 4.64
C GLY A 51 26.51 11.33 5.10
N ASN A 52 26.31 11.84 6.31
CA ASN A 52 27.29 12.68 7.02
C ASN A 52 27.57 12.16 8.43
N GLY A 53 28.79 12.34 8.93
CA GLY A 53 29.25 11.69 10.14
C GLY A 53 30.55 12.23 10.72
N SER A 54 31.18 11.43 11.59
CA SER A 54 32.49 11.75 12.19
C SER A 54 33.63 11.49 11.21
N THR A 55 34.81 12.04 11.50
CA THR A 55 36.05 11.67 10.80
C THR A 55 36.22 10.15 10.74
N PRO A 56 36.43 9.53 9.56
CA PRO A 56 36.74 8.11 9.44
C PRO A 56 38.05 7.75 10.15
N THR A 57 38.06 6.59 10.80
CA THR A 57 39.31 5.96 11.29
C THR A 57 40.11 5.35 10.14
N THR A 58 39.41 4.86 9.10
CA THR A 58 39.97 4.23 7.90
C THR A 58 39.43 4.94 6.66
N TYR A 59 40.30 5.33 5.73
CA TYR A 59 39.91 5.95 4.46
C TYR A 59 40.03 4.94 3.33
N GLN A 60 38.95 4.72 2.58
CA GLN A 60 38.98 3.90 1.36
C GLN A 60 39.23 4.80 0.15
N SER A 61 40.26 4.50 -0.64
CA SER A 61 40.70 5.36 -1.76
C SER A 61 39.68 5.52 -2.89
N GLN A 62 38.73 4.61 -3.02
CA GLN A 62 37.64 4.66 -4.00
C GLN A 62 36.47 5.57 -3.60
N TYR A 63 36.46 6.11 -2.38
CA TYR A 63 35.41 6.99 -1.87
C TYR A 63 35.94 8.40 -1.60
N GLN A 64 35.01 9.36 -1.65
CA GLN A 64 35.28 10.77 -1.36
C GLN A 64 34.78 11.12 0.03
N TYR A 65 35.54 11.97 0.73
CA TYR A 65 35.28 12.40 2.10
C TYR A 65 35.47 13.90 2.18
N ILE A 66 34.37 14.67 2.19
CA ILE A 66 34.38 16.13 2.16
C ILE A 66 34.05 16.66 3.56
N GLN A 67 34.94 17.44 4.14
CA GLN A 67 34.70 18.13 5.40
C GLN A 67 33.81 19.36 5.16
N MET A 68 32.65 19.38 5.82
CA MET A 68 31.68 20.46 5.76
C MET A 68 32.04 21.59 6.74
N VAL A 69 31.42 22.78 6.58
CA VAL A 69 31.57 23.90 7.54
C VAL A 69 31.19 23.53 8.99
N THR A 70 30.36 22.50 9.15
CA THR A 70 29.93 21.97 10.47
C THR A 70 30.99 21.08 11.16
N GLY A 71 32.15 20.85 10.53
CA GLY A 71 33.19 19.92 10.98
C GLY A 71 32.85 18.44 10.76
N ARG A 72 31.65 18.12 10.27
CA ARG A 72 31.26 16.77 9.86
C ARG A 72 31.89 16.43 8.52
N ILE A 73 32.06 15.14 8.24
CA ILE A 73 32.42 14.66 6.91
C ILE A 73 31.17 14.15 6.21
N CYS A 74 30.96 14.54 4.96
CA CYS A 74 30.01 13.94 4.04
C CYS A 74 30.76 13.00 3.07
N THR A 75 30.15 11.88 2.71
CA THR A 75 30.82 10.84 1.90
C THR A 75 29.87 10.15 0.93
N ASN A 76 30.43 9.44 -0.05
CA ASN A 76 29.74 8.43 -0.86
C ASN A 76 30.19 6.99 -0.48
N GLU A 77 30.74 6.80 0.71
CA GLU A 77 31.18 5.50 1.22
C GLU A 77 30.07 4.45 1.16
N GLN A 78 30.38 3.34 0.48
CA GLN A 78 29.51 2.18 0.27
C GLN A 78 30.02 0.97 1.04
N ASN A 79 29.10 0.22 1.65
CA ASN A 79 29.42 -1.01 2.37
C ASN A 79 28.28 -2.01 2.20
N LEU A 80 28.63 -3.29 2.06
CA LEU A 80 27.71 -4.41 2.16
C LEU A 80 27.98 -5.13 3.49
N LEU A 81 26.93 -5.41 4.27
CA LEU A 81 27.00 -6.34 5.38
C LEU A 81 26.30 -7.63 4.97
N ASN A 82 27.07 -8.69 4.72
CA ASN A 82 26.52 -10.02 4.47
C ASN A 82 25.81 -10.50 5.76
N LEU A 83 24.51 -10.75 5.70
CA LEU A 83 23.69 -10.99 6.90
C LEU A 83 23.95 -12.36 7.54
N SER A 84 24.20 -13.38 6.71
CA SER A 84 24.45 -14.77 7.15
C SER A 84 25.77 -14.92 7.89
N THR A 85 26.87 -14.42 7.32
CA THR A 85 28.22 -14.48 7.91
C THR A 85 28.46 -13.35 8.92
N ARG A 86 27.62 -12.30 8.87
CA ARG A 86 27.82 -11.02 9.55
C ARG A 86 29.24 -10.50 9.27
N GLN A 87 29.56 -10.24 8.00
CA GLN A 87 30.86 -9.66 7.60
C GLN A 87 30.67 -8.42 6.74
N TRP A 88 31.52 -7.42 6.99
CA TRP A 88 31.60 -6.21 6.18
C TRP A 88 32.40 -6.50 4.91
N ILE A 89 31.85 -6.06 3.78
CA ILE A 89 32.44 -6.16 2.45
C ILE A 89 32.48 -4.74 1.89
N ILE A 90 33.66 -4.35 1.40
CA ILE A 90 33.84 -3.12 0.64
C ILE A 90 33.55 -3.49 -0.83
N PRO A 91 32.41 -3.05 -1.41
CA PRO A 91 32.06 -3.41 -2.78
C PRO A 91 32.98 -2.74 -3.79
N THR A 92 33.22 -3.42 -4.91
CA THR A 92 33.73 -2.80 -6.14
C THR A 92 32.61 -1.98 -6.76
N ILE A 93 32.89 -0.73 -7.13
CA ILE A 93 31.92 0.18 -7.72
C ILE A 93 32.13 0.27 -9.23
N SER A 94 31.07 0.05 -10.01
CA SER A 94 31.07 0.23 -11.46
C SER A 94 30.01 1.27 -11.88
N GLY A 95 30.18 1.87 -13.07
CA GLY A 95 29.25 2.87 -13.60
C GLY A 95 29.37 4.27 -12.98
N GLN A 96 28.25 5.01 -12.95
CA GLN A 96 28.15 6.43 -12.56
C GLN A 96 27.58 6.59 -11.14
N CYS A 97 28.41 6.28 -10.14
CA CYS A 97 28.08 6.49 -8.73
C CYS A 97 27.83 7.98 -8.39
N CYS A 98 27.02 8.22 -7.37
CA CYS A 98 26.82 9.55 -6.80
C CYS A 98 28.12 10.14 -6.18
N PRO A 99 28.25 11.49 -6.14
CA PRO A 99 29.23 12.18 -5.30
C PRO A 99 28.86 12.02 -3.81
N PRO A 100 29.69 12.50 -2.87
CA PRO A 100 29.31 12.65 -1.46
C PRO A 100 27.93 13.27 -1.30
N ILE A 101 27.05 12.57 -0.61
CA ILE A 101 25.63 12.92 -0.58
C ILE A 101 24.99 12.46 0.73
N SER A 102 24.06 13.25 1.26
CA SER A 102 23.29 12.92 2.46
C SER A 102 21.84 13.40 2.36
N ASN A 103 20.96 12.93 3.23
CA ASN A 103 19.53 13.31 3.25
C ASN A 103 18.79 13.04 1.92
N PHE A 104 19.28 12.09 1.13
CA PHE A 104 18.56 11.50 -0.01
C PHE A 104 17.60 10.42 0.48
N ALA A 105 16.74 9.94 -0.41
CA ALA A 105 15.93 8.75 -0.16
C ALA A 105 16.33 7.63 -1.14
N ILE A 106 16.35 6.39 -0.66
CA ILE A 106 16.67 5.19 -1.45
C ILE A 106 15.70 4.07 -1.10
N GLN A 107 15.24 3.33 -2.12
CA GLN A 107 14.24 2.27 -1.96
C GLN A 107 14.57 1.08 -2.85
N GLN A 108 14.47 -0.11 -2.28
CA GLN A 108 14.57 -1.37 -3.01
C GLN A 108 13.36 -1.53 -3.95
N ILE A 109 13.64 -1.88 -5.21
CA ILE A 109 12.63 -2.11 -6.26
C ILE A 109 12.59 -3.57 -6.71
N THR A 110 13.72 -4.28 -6.68
CA THR A 110 13.81 -5.75 -6.84
C THR A 110 14.81 -6.31 -5.84
N ASN A 111 14.88 -7.63 -5.70
CA ASN A 111 15.81 -8.29 -4.77
C ASN A 111 17.24 -7.77 -4.89
N ASN A 112 17.73 -7.46 -6.10
CA ASN A 112 19.10 -6.98 -6.33
C ASN A 112 19.21 -5.50 -6.77
N LYS A 113 18.11 -4.74 -6.83
CA LYS A 113 18.09 -3.39 -7.44
C LYS A 113 17.36 -2.37 -6.56
N ALA A 114 17.94 -1.18 -6.42
CA ALA A 114 17.34 -0.06 -5.72
C ALA A 114 17.44 1.23 -6.54
N VAL A 115 16.57 2.18 -6.22
CA VAL A 115 16.53 3.52 -6.83
C VAL A 115 16.66 4.56 -5.73
N MET A 116 17.49 5.56 -5.98
CA MET A 116 17.83 6.66 -5.10
C MET A 116 17.44 7.99 -5.76
N PHE A 117 16.89 8.92 -5.00
CA PHE A 117 16.52 10.25 -5.50
C PHE A 117 16.98 11.38 -4.58
N GLY A 118 17.36 12.49 -5.22
CA GLY A 118 17.66 13.76 -4.56
C GLY A 118 18.81 13.67 -3.55
N GLY A 119 18.72 14.46 -2.48
CA GLY A 119 19.74 14.59 -1.44
C GLY A 119 20.46 15.93 -1.46
N GLY A 120 21.26 16.18 -0.42
CA GLY A 120 22.20 17.28 -0.31
C GLY A 120 23.62 16.84 -0.67
N VAL A 121 24.23 17.52 -1.66
CA VAL A 121 25.62 17.33 -2.09
C VAL A 121 26.46 18.53 -1.65
N PRO A 122 27.65 18.36 -1.04
CA PRO A 122 28.51 19.47 -0.65
C PRO A 122 29.01 20.30 -1.85
N ARG A 123 29.02 21.62 -1.67
CA ARG A 123 29.72 22.60 -2.50
C ARG A 123 31.16 22.82 -2.00
N ASP A 124 31.96 23.52 -2.82
CA ASP A 124 33.30 24.00 -2.48
C ASP A 124 33.33 24.96 -1.27
N ASP A 125 32.21 25.64 -0.98
CA ASP A 125 32.03 26.50 0.21
C ASP A 125 31.70 25.70 1.50
N GLY A 126 31.55 24.38 1.40
CA GLY A 126 31.24 23.47 2.51
C GLY A 126 29.77 23.44 2.95
N TYR A 127 28.86 24.10 2.21
CA TYR A 127 27.41 23.99 2.36
C TYR A 127 26.81 22.98 1.36
N ASP A 128 25.63 22.43 1.66
CA ASP A 128 24.94 21.51 0.76
C ASP A 128 24.10 22.22 -0.32
N ILE A 129 24.00 21.61 -1.49
CA ILE A 129 22.91 21.81 -2.46
C ILE A 129 22.00 20.61 -2.53
N SER A 130 20.69 20.86 -2.44
CA SER A 130 19.66 19.92 -2.87
C SER A 130 19.84 19.59 -4.36
N VAL A 131 19.70 18.32 -4.74
CA VAL A 131 19.70 17.84 -6.13
C VAL A 131 18.39 17.10 -6.47
N ASN A 132 18.15 16.80 -7.76
CA ASN A 132 17.03 15.99 -8.26
C ASN A 132 17.48 14.88 -9.23
N THR A 133 18.71 14.42 -9.10
CA THR A 133 19.21 13.29 -9.90
C THR A 133 18.54 12.00 -9.42
N VAL A 134 18.07 11.17 -10.36
CA VAL A 134 17.75 9.76 -10.07
C VAL A 134 19.03 8.97 -10.24
N TYR A 135 19.33 8.10 -9.28
CA TYR A 135 20.37 7.09 -9.43
C TYR A 135 19.75 5.71 -9.25
N THR A 136 20.26 4.76 -10.00
CA THR A 136 19.87 3.36 -9.93
C THR A 136 21.10 2.56 -9.53
N CYS A 137 20.98 1.69 -8.52
CA CYS A 137 22.03 0.75 -8.16
C CYS A 137 21.56 -0.69 -8.25
N GLN A 138 22.46 -1.55 -8.73
CA GLN A 138 22.22 -2.97 -8.90
C GLN A 138 23.40 -3.78 -8.37
N LEU A 139 23.10 -4.79 -7.54
CA LEU A 139 24.06 -5.78 -7.08
C LEU A 139 24.27 -6.81 -8.20
N GLU A 140 25.40 -6.72 -8.89
CA GLU A 140 25.75 -7.60 -10.02
C GLU A 140 26.38 -8.91 -9.54
N SER A 141 27.14 -8.85 -8.43
CA SER A 141 27.73 -9.99 -7.73
C SER A 141 27.65 -9.77 -6.22
N ASP A 142 28.08 -10.75 -5.43
CA ASP A 142 28.32 -10.65 -3.97
C ASP A 142 29.23 -9.49 -3.53
N THR A 143 29.91 -8.84 -4.48
CA THR A 143 31.02 -7.90 -4.28
C THR A 143 30.98 -6.69 -5.21
N THR A 144 30.04 -6.61 -6.17
CA THR A 144 30.02 -5.54 -7.19
C THR A 144 28.68 -4.83 -7.25
N ILE A 145 28.72 -3.49 -7.16
CA ILE A 145 27.55 -2.62 -7.28
C ILE A 145 27.71 -1.73 -8.51
N HIS A 146 26.83 -1.92 -9.48
CA HIS A 146 26.72 -1.06 -10.65
C HIS A 146 25.81 0.14 -10.34
N TRP A 147 26.21 1.32 -10.82
CA TRP A 147 25.46 2.55 -10.70
C TRP A 147 25.15 3.17 -12.06
N GLU A 148 23.90 3.57 -12.26
CA GLU A 148 23.46 4.39 -13.39
C GLU A 148 22.95 5.73 -12.87
N SER A 149 23.37 6.84 -13.50
CA SER A 149 22.83 8.17 -13.21
C SER A 149 21.81 8.54 -14.29
N ILE A 150 20.56 8.70 -13.87
CA ILE A 150 19.43 9.03 -14.74
C ILE A 150 19.13 10.50 -14.51
N LYS A 151 19.59 11.31 -15.46
CA LYS A 151 19.33 12.75 -15.48
C LYS A 151 17.96 13.01 -16.06
N GLY A 152 17.30 14.06 -15.57
CA GLY A 152 16.02 14.51 -16.11
C GLY A 152 16.12 14.79 -17.62
N PRO A 153 15.01 14.64 -18.37
CA PRO A 153 15.00 14.78 -19.82
C PRO A 153 15.43 16.19 -20.22
N VAL A 154 16.43 16.26 -21.10
CA VAL A 154 17.03 17.53 -21.56
C VAL A 154 16.01 18.37 -22.35
N VAL A 155 15.17 17.71 -23.14
CA VAL A 155 14.02 18.22 -23.92
C VAL A 155 13.07 17.03 -24.16
N PRO A 156 11.73 17.18 -24.18
CA PRO A 156 10.95 18.41 -24.04
C PRO A 156 10.48 18.67 -22.60
N ALA A 157 10.18 19.96 -22.33
CA ALA A 157 9.60 20.44 -21.07
C ALA A 157 8.19 19.88 -20.75
N SER A 158 7.66 18.97 -21.57
CA SER A 158 6.41 18.24 -21.33
C SER A 158 6.57 17.11 -20.31
N VAL A 159 7.78 16.58 -20.11
CA VAL A 159 8.02 15.54 -19.10
C VAL A 159 8.22 16.24 -17.75
N GLN A 160 7.27 16.03 -16.84
CA GLN A 160 7.37 16.55 -15.48
C GLN A 160 8.53 15.86 -14.75
N TRP A 161 9.32 16.63 -14.01
CA TRP A 161 10.41 16.13 -13.18
C TRP A 161 10.36 16.83 -11.81
N PRO A 162 10.58 16.13 -10.69
CA PRO A 162 10.53 16.78 -9.38
C PRO A 162 11.68 17.79 -9.19
N VAL A 163 11.39 18.89 -8.51
CA VAL A 163 12.40 19.89 -8.13
C VAL A 163 13.44 19.31 -7.18
N GLU A 164 14.62 19.95 -7.13
CA GLU A 164 15.72 19.57 -6.26
C GLU A 164 15.31 19.56 -4.79
N ARG A 165 15.60 18.45 -4.09
CA ARG A 165 15.18 18.27 -2.69
C ARG A 165 16.03 17.27 -1.91
N ARG A 166 16.01 17.42 -0.59
CA ARG A 166 16.54 16.49 0.42
C ARG A 166 15.51 16.28 1.53
N ALA A 167 15.77 15.37 2.47
CA ALA A 167 14.93 15.10 3.64
C ALA A 167 13.44 14.78 3.30
N HIS A 168 13.19 14.31 2.08
CA HIS A 168 11.93 13.76 1.61
C HIS A 168 11.86 12.27 1.94
N ALA A 169 10.67 11.68 1.90
CA ALA A 169 10.50 10.24 2.05
C ALA A 169 10.04 9.61 0.74
N ILE A 170 10.49 8.37 0.49
CA ILE A 170 9.99 7.53 -0.60
C ILE A 170 9.63 6.14 -0.07
N THR A 171 8.70 5.47 -0.75
CA THR A 171 8.40 4.05 -0.53
C THR A 171 8.02 3.38 -1.85
N SER A 172 8.07 2.06 -1.94
CA SER A 172 7.66 1.33 -3.15
C SER A 172 6.26 0.72 -2.99
N ILE A 173 5.42 0.93 -4.00
CA ILE A 173 4.26 0.07 -4.26
C ILE A 173 4.81 -1.21 -4.89
N ILE A 174 4.88 -2.27 -4.08
CA ILE A 174 5.37 -3.59 -4.52
C ILE A 174 4.37 -4.16 -5.53
N SER A 175 4.84 -4.47 -6.74
CA SER A 175 4.11 -5.15 -7.80
C SER A 175 5.11 -5.68 -8.85
N ASP A 176 4.63 -6.33 -9.90
CA ASP A 176 5.46 -6.75 -11.04
C ASP A 176 6.19 -5.59 -11.75
N SER A 177 5.70 -4.35 -11.60
CA SER A 177 6.38 -3.12 -12.07
C SER A 177 6.33 -2.08 -10.94
N PRO A 178 7.28 -2.10 -10.00
CA PRO A 178 7.22 -1.30 -8.79
C PRO A 178 7.11 0.20 -9.11
N THR A 179 6.23 0.89 -8.39
CA THR A 179 6.04 2.33 -8.51
C THR A 179 6.51 2.98 -7.22
N LEU A 180 7.47 3.91 -7.28
CA LEU A 180 7.85 4.64 -6.07
C LEU A 180 6.89 5.79 -5.82
N VAL A 181 6.48 5.98 -4.57
CA VAL A 181 5.80 7.18 -4.13
C VAL A 181 6.80 8.06 -3.41
N MET A 182 6.84 9.35 -3.72
CA MET A 182 7.65 10.36 -3.05
C MET A 182 6.77 11.47 -2.49
N ILE A 183 7.04 11.88 -1.25
CA ILE A 183 6.29 12.93 -0.55
C ILE A 183 7.26 13.96 0.06
N GLY A 184 6.94 15.24 -0.10
CA GLY A 184 7.51 16.34 0.67
C GLY A 184 9.01 16.60 0.47
N GLY A 185 9.65 17.04 1.55
CA GLY A 185 11.08 17.34 1.64
C GLY A 185 11.42 18.83 1.73
N GLU A 186 12.71 19.12 1.70
CA GLU A 186 13.32 20.45 1.77
C GLU A 186 14.08 20.74 0.46
N GLY A 187 13.75 21.84 -0.22
CA GLY A 187 14.21 22.19 -1.55
C GLY A 187 15.38 23.20 -1.56
N LYS A 188 15.26 24.23 -2.38
CA LYS A 188 16.17 25.40 -2.36
C LYS A 188 15.87 26.29 -1.15
N ASP A 189 16.90 26.99 -0.67
CA ASP A 189 16.83 27.97 0.43
C ASP A 189 16.17 27.44 1.72
N ASN A 190 16.30 26.13 1.94
CA ASN A 190 15.69 25.37 3.04
C ASN A 190 14.15 25.46 3.12
N GLN A 191 13.48 25.77 2.00
CA GLN A 191 12.02 25.80 1.92
C GLN A 191 11.44 24.40 1.78
N LEU A 192 10.23 24.19 2.31
CA LEU A 192 9.51 22.93 2.11
C LEU A 192 9.07 22.75 0.65
N VAL A 193 8.96 21.50 0.20
CA VAL A 193 8.49 21.15 -1.14
C VAL A 193 7.16 20.41 -1.05
N ASN A 194 6.06 21.18 -1.14
CA ASN A 194 4.71 20.71 -0.79
C ASN A 194 4.03 19.97 -1.96
N ASP A 195 4.74 19.04 -2.59
CA ASP A 195 4.23 18.20 -3.68
C ASP A 195 4.45 16.71 -3.43
N SER A 196 3.88 15.87 -4.30
CA SER A 196 3.99 14.42 -4.21
C SER A 196 3.91 13.77 -5.59
N TRP A 197 4.60 12.64 -5.74
CA TRP A 197 4.93 12.07 -7.03
C TRP A 197 4.91 10.56 -7.04
N LEU A 198 4.59 9.99 -8.20
CA LEU A 198 4.78 8.59 -8.53
C LEU A 198 5.91 8.48 -9.57
N LEU A 199 6.84 7.54 -9.38
CA LEU A 199 7.85 7.16 -10.38
C LEU A 199 7.54 5.75 -10.90
N ASN A 200 7.24 5.63 -12.18
CA ASN A 200 7.28 4.35 -12.88
C ASN A 200 8.75 3.96 -13.07
N THR A 201 9.25 2.92 -12.38
CA THR A 201 10.68 2.56 -12.42
C THR A 201 11.10 1.81 -13.68
N SER A 202 10.14 1.36 -14.50
CA SER A 202 10.39 0.69 -15.78
C SER A 202 10.68 1.70 -16.90
N GLN A 203 10.06 2.89 -16.84
CA GLN A 203 10.20 3.97 -17.82
C GLN A 203 10.93 5.21 -17.29
N TYR A 204 11.19 5.26 -15.97
CA TYR A 204 11.67 6.44 -15.24
C TYR A 204 10.84 7.71 -15.48
N GLN A 205 9.53 7.52 -15.70
CA GLN A 205 8.57 8.60 -15.89
C GLN A 205 7.91 8.97 -14.56
N TRP A 206 7.90 10.27 -14.27
CA TRP A 206 7.24 10.84 -13.11
C TRP A 206 5.82 11.32 -13.45
N SER A 207 4.88 11.12 -12.52
CA SER A 207 3.56 11.77 -12.52
C SER A 207 3.28 12.36 -11.14
N LYS A 208 2.50 13.45 -11.08
CA LYS A 208 2.10 14.07 -9.82
C LYS A 208 0.88 13.37 -9.22
N ILE A 209 0.86 13.27 -7.89
CA ILE A 209 -0.35 13.00 -7.10
C ILE A 209 -0.66 14.21 -6.23
N VAL A 210 -1.94 14.57 -6.13
CA VAL A 210 -2.40 15.69 -5.32
C VAL A 210 -2.68 15.17 -3.92
N LEU A 211 -1.96 15.69 -2.92
CA LEU A 211 -2.16 15.42 -1.50
C LEU A 211 -2.30 16.75 -0.73
N PRO A 212 -3.01 16.76 0.41
CA PRO A 212 -3.12 17.95 1.25
C PRO A 212 -1.76 18.47 1.71
N GLU A 213 -1.65 19.80 1.86
CA GLU A 213 -0.43 20.44 2.39
C GLU A 213 -0.07 19.96 3.80
N SER A 214 -1.07 19.56 4.61
CA SER A 214 -0.81 18.94 5.91
C SER A 214 0.01 17.65 5.81
N VAL A 215 -0.08 16.93 4.68
CA VAL A 215 0.71 15.72 4.40
C VAL A 215 2.04 16.05 3.74
N THR A 216 2.04 16.92 2.72
CA THR A 216 3.23 17.18 1.89
C THR A 216 4.18 18.23 2.47
N GLY A 217 3.68 19.15 3.30
CA GLY A 217 4.40 20.26 3.92
C GLY A 217 5.29 19.85 5.09
N ARG A 218 6.15 18.86 4.87
CA ARG A 218 7.06 18.34 5.89
C ARG A 218 8.36 17.76 5.32
N GLN A 219 9.40 17.82 6.14
CA GLN A 219 10.70 17.17 5.92
C GLN A 219 11.03 16.23 7.09
N LEU A 220 12.03 15.34 6.92
CA LEU A 220 12.51 14.41 7.95
C LEU A 220 11.41 13.49 8.53
N HIS A 221 10.39 13.18 7.72
CA HIS A 221 9.30 12.26 8.05
C HIS A 221 9.62 10.84 7.55
N SER A 222 8.93 9.82 8.05
CA SER A 222 8.93 8.48 7.47
C SER A 222 7.70 8.26 6.58
N LEU A 223 7.86 7.40 5.58
CA LEU A 223 6.82 6.94 4.66
C LEU A 223 6.96 5.43 4.49
N SER A 224 5.85 4.70 4.60
CA SER A 224 5.79 3.27 4.38
C SER A 224 4.54 2.88 3.59
N SER A 225 4.64 1.90 2.71
CA SER A 225 3.50 1.30 2.00
C SER A 225 3.02 0.01 2.68
N ILE A 226 1.71 -0.20 2.66
CA ILE A 226 1.04 -1.42 3.12
C ILE A 226 0.09 -1.86 2.01
N MET A 227 0.38 -3.01 1.40
CA MET A 227 -0.55 -3.62 0.44
C MET A 227 -1.78 -4.16 1.18
N VAL A 228 -2.96 -3.75 0.71
CA VAL A 228 -4.28 -4.15 1.25
C VAL A 228 -4.95 -5.14 0.28
N SER A 229 -4.85 -4.88 -1.03
CA SER A 229 -5.21 -5.78 -2.13
C SER A 229 -4.37 -5.41 -3.38
N PRO A 230 -4.41 -6.17 -4.49
CA PRO A 230 -3.69 -5.82 -5.72
C PRO A 230 -3.97 -4.38 -6.20
N ASP A 231 -5.22 -3.94 -6.10
CA ASP A 231 -5.67 -2.60 -6.50
C ASP A 231 -5.75 -1.57 -5.36
N CYS A 232 -5.29 -1.88 -4.14
CA CYS A 232 -5.38 -0.96 -3.01
C CYS A 232 -4.14 -1.02 -2.12
N VAL A 233 -3.50 0.14 -1.94
CA VAL A 233 -2.31 0.33 -1.12
C VAL A 233 -2.52 1.51 -0.20
N TRP A 234 -2.19 1.31 1.07
CA TRP A 234 -2.14 2.37 2.05
C TRP A 234 -0.73 2.89 2.21
N LEU A 235 -0.58 4.21 2.21
CA LEU A 235 0.68 4.87 2.57
C LEU A 235 0.53 5.48 3.95
N VAL A 236 1.47 5.18 4.84
CA VAL A 236 1.51 5.72 6.20
C VAL A 236 2.65 6.73 6.27
N VAL A 237 2.29 7.99 6.49
CA VAL A 237 3.23 9.11 6.72
C VAL A 237 3.29 9.36 8.23
N VAL A 238 4.49 9.40 8.82
CA VAL A 238 4.65 9.64 10.26
C VAL A 238 5.71 10.70 10.56
N GLY A 239 5.35 11.63 11.45
CA GLY A 239 6.22 12.64 12.04
C GLY A 239 6.78 13.64 11.03
N GLY A 240 8.05 13.98 11.21
CA GLY A 240 8.74 15.04 10.48
C GLY A 240 8.61 16.42 11.11
N ARG A 241 9.02 17.43 10.35
CA ARG A 241 9.02 18.85 10.74
C ARG A 241 8.48 19.74 9.63
N GLY A 242 7.84 20.83 10.04
CA GLY A 242 7.25 21.83 9.15
C GLY A 242 8.28 22.83 8.60
N THR A 243 7.83 24.07 8.39
CA THR A 243 8.65 25.17 7.86
C THR A 243 9.87 25.44 8.73
N ARG A 244 10.94 25.94 8.12
CA ARG A 244 12.18 26.34 8.80
C ARG A 244 12.18 27.85 9.04
N GLU A 245 12.13 28.24 10.31
CA GLU A 245 12.11 29.62 10.76
C GLU A 245 13.48 30.00 11.35
N TRP A 246 13.92 31.24 11.17
CA TRP A 246 15.11 31.76 11.86
C TRP A 246 14.68 32.48 13.13
N LYS A 247 15.18 32.02 14.28
CA LYS A 247 14.87 32.61 15.60
C LYS A 247 16.13 33.22 16.19
N ASN A 248 16.04 34.48 16.60
CA ASN A 248 17.14 35.18 17.25
C ASN A 248 17.37 34.59 18.65
N VAL A 249 18.54 33.97 18.87
CA VAL A 249 18.92 33.36 20.14
C VAL A 249 19.74 34.31 21.04
N GLY A 250 19.78 35.60 20.68
CA GLY A 250 20.50 36.65 21.38
C GLY A 250 21.89 36.93 20.80
N ARG A 251 22.51 38.04 21.25
CA ARG A 251 23.83 38.52 20.81
C ARG A 251 24.01 38.70 19.29
N GLY A 252 22.91 38.81 18.52
CA GLY A 252 22.94 38.93 17.07
C GLY A 252 23.09 37.61 16.32
N TYR A 253 22.95 36.46 17.00
CA TYR A 253 22.90 35.15 16.36
C TYR A 253 21.45 34.73 16.11
N GLU A 254 21.21 34.17 14.93
CA GLU A 254 19.95 33.51 14.58
C GLU A 254 20.22 32.02 14.35
N GLU A 255 19.37 31.17 14.92
CA GLU A 255 19.42 29.73 14.69
C GLU A 255 18.18 29.25 13.91
N PRO A 256 18.35 28.30 12.98
CA PRO A 256 17.24 27.77 12.21
C PRO A 256 16.46 26.74 13.04
N PHE A 257 15.26 27.10 13.43
CA PHE A 257 14.29 26.26 14.12
C PHE A 257 13.26 25.69 13.15
N SER A 258 12.59 24.61 13.52
CA SER A 258 11.47 24.06 12.75
C SER A 258 10.63 23.19 13.67
N ASP A 259 9.34 23.50 13.75
CA ASP A 259 8.39 22.79 14.60
C ASP A 259 8.17 21.35 14.12
N TYR A 260 8.03 20.44 15.08
CA TYR A 260 7.64 19.05 14.80
C TYR A 260 6.19 19.02 14.33
N ILE A 261 5.88 18.13 13.37
CA ILE A 261 4.48 17.86 13.05
C ILE A 261 3.86 17.10 14.23
N THR A 262 2.80 17.66 14.80
CA THR A 262 2.05 17.14 15.94
C THR A 262 0.63 16.78 15.53
N ASP A 263 -0.17 16.25 16.46
CA ASP A 263 -1.59 15.96 16.22
C ASP A 263 -2.37 17.20 15.69
N PRO A 264 -3.31 17.00 14.77
CA PRO A 264 -3.78 15.71 14.27
C PRO A 264 -2.91 15.12 13.15
N ASN A 265 -1.89 15.82 12.66
CA ASN A 265 -1.14 15.45 11.44
C ASN A 265 0.15 14.65 11.71
N ILE A 266 0.40 14.21 12.96
CA ILE A 266 1.60 13.40 13.27
C ILE A 266 1.57 12.07 12.53
N THR A 267 0.40 11.48 12.32
CA THR A 267 0.21 10.30 11.48
C THR A 267 -0.85 10.60 10.43
N ASN A 268 -0.55 10.32 9.16
CA ASN A 268 -1.53 10.36 8.08
C ASN A 268 -1.55 9.03 7.33
N VAL A 269 -2.73 8.57 6.95
CA VAL A 269 -2.93 7.41 6.06
C VAL A 269 -3.53 7.90 4.75
N ILE A 270 -2.91 7.53 3.65
CA ILE A 270 -3.35 7.84 2.28
C ILE A 270 -3.78 6.52 1.65
N GLU A 271 -5.02 6.42 1.20
CA GLU A 271 -5.49 5.30 0.40
C GLU A 271 -5.23 5.58 -1.09
N LEU A 272 -4.36 4.78 -1.71
CA LEU A 272 -4.19 4.73 -3.15
C LEU A 272 -4.96 3.54 -3.72
N VAL A 273 -5.78 3.79 -4.73
CA VAL A 273 -6.50 2.77 -5.49
C VAL A 273 -6.03 2.75 -6.94
N LEU A 274 -5.88 1.56 -7.51
CA LEU A 274 -5.58 1.38 -8.93
C LEU A 274 -6.89 1.46 -9.72
N ARG A 275 -7.00 2.43 -10.63
CA ARG A 275 -8.15 2.58 -11.54
C ARG A 275 -7.63 2.84 -12.95
N GLU A 276 -8.15 2.11 -13.93
CA GLU A 276 -7.76 2.24 -15.35
C GLU A 276 -6.24 2.06 -15.60
N GLY A 277 -5.53 1.37 -14.69
CA GLY A 277 -4.08 1.19 -14.73
C GLY A 277 -3.25 2.29 -14.05
N GLU A 278 -3.90 3.31 -13.46
CA GLU A 278 -3.24 4.41 -12.74
C GLU A 278 -3.56 4.40 -11.24
N TRP A 279 -2.55 4.65 -10.40
CA TRP A 279 -2.75 4.85 -8.96
C TRP A 279 -3.33 6.25 -8.68
N ARG A 280 -4.45 6.30 -7.98
CA ARG A 280 -5.16 7.54 -7.63
C ARG A 280 -5.47 7.59 -6.14
N VAL A 281 -5.41 8.78 -5.57
CA VAL A 281 -5.79 9.03 -4.17
C VAL A 281 -7.30 8.87 -4.03
N SER A 282 -7.71 7.93 -3.17
CA SER A 282 -9.09 7.66 -2.77
C SER A 282 -9.46 8.49 -1.54
N GLU A 283 -8.62 8.41 -0.51
CA GLU A 283 -8.88 9.00 0.80
C GLU A 283 -7.56 9.45 1.46
N VAL A 284 -7.63 10.48 2.31
CA VAL A 284 -6.52 10.92 3.16
C VAL A 284 -7.07 11.17 4.57
N LEU A 285 -6.52 10.47 5.55
CA LEU A 285 -6.92 10.54 6.95
C LEU A 285 -5.76 11.06 7.81
N ASP A 286 -6.12 11.70 8.92
CA ASP A 286 -5.20 12.15 9.97
C ASP A 286 -5.45 11.36 11.28
N SER A 287 -4.70 11.64 12.35
CA SER A 287 -4.87 10.98 13.65
C SER A 287 -6.32 10.98 14.15
N THR A 288 -7.13 12.00 13.83
CA THR A 288 -8.53 12.06 14.27
C THR A 288 -9.43 11.20 13.39
N GLY A 289 -9.25 11.27 12.06
CA GLY A 289 -9.97 10.41 11.12
C GLY A 289 -9.76 8.91 11.41
N LEU A 290 -8.52 8.53 11.75
CA LEU A 290 -8.15 7.18 12.15
C LEU A 290 -8.84 6.66 13.43
N THR A 291 -9.38 7.54 14.27
CA THR A 291 -10.12 7.16 15.49
C THR A 291 -11.64 7.05 15.31
N THR A 292 -12.18 7.46 14.16
CA THR A 292 -13.63 7.39 13.90
C THR A 292 -14.15 5.96 13.82
N GLU A 293 -15.35 5.71 14.33
CA GLU A 293 -16.00 4.38 14.29
C GLU A 293 -16.12 3.86 12.85
N ALA A 294 -16.52 4.72 11.90
CA ALA A 294 -16.60 4.40 10.48
C ALA A 294 -15.26 3.92 9.88
N TYR A 295 -14.14 4.53 10.29
CA TYR A 295 -12.81 4.05 9.86
C TYR A 295 -12.43 2.74 10.55
N GLN A 296 -12.79 2.53 11.82
CA GLN A 296 -12.54 1.26 12.51
C GLN A 296 -13.27 0.10 11.82
N ASP A 297 -14.53 0.30 11.42
CA ASP A 297 -15.30 -0.68 10.65
C ASP A 297 -14.69 -0.94 9.26
N LYS A 298 -14.32 0.13 8.53
CA LYS A 298 -13.58 0.03 7.26
C LYS A 298 -12.28 -0.77 7.44
N TYR A 299 -11.51 -0.49 8.49
CA TYR A 299 -10.26 -1.20 8.80
C TYR A 299 -10.49 -2.68 9.13
N GLN A 300 -11.53 -3.04 9.88
CA GLN A 300 -11.87 -4.45 10.14
C GLN A 300 -12.27 -5.20 8.87
N LEU A 301 -13.03 -4.57 7.96
CA LEU A 301 -13.34 -5.15 6.66
C LEU A 301 -12.09 -5.34 5.80
N LEU A 302 -11.20 -4.34 5.76
CA LEU A 302 -9.95 -4.40 5.01
C LEU A 302 -8.94 -5.39 5.60
N LEU A 303 -8.90 -5.59 6.92
CA LEU A 303 -8.11 -6.66 7.54
C LEU A 303 -8.58 -8.04 7.08
N LYS A 304 -9.90 -8.27 7.02
CA LYS A 304 -10.46 -9.52 6.46
C LYS A 304 -10.09 -9.70 4.99
N LYS A 305 -10.23 -8.65 4.16
CA LYS A 305 -9.86 -8.68 2.74
C LYS A 305 -8.37 -8.95 2.55
N ARG A 306 -7.51 -8.28 3.32
CA ARG A 306 -6.06 -8.47 3.31
C ARG A 306 -5.66 -9.88 3.76
N GLN A 307 -6.26 -10.40 4.84
CA GLN A 307 -6.01 -11.77 5.30
C GLN A 307 -6.40 -12.77 4.20
N TRP A 308 -7.58 -12.62 3.61
CA TRP A 308 -8.04 -13.45 2.49
C TRP A 308 -7.03 -13.42 1.32
N TRP A 309 -6.56 -12.23 0.91
CA TRP A 309 -5.51 -12.12 -0.11
C TRP A 309 -4.21 -12.82 0.31
N GLN A 310 -3.74 -12.64 1.55
CA GLN A 310 -2.53 -13.32 2.04
C GLN A 310 -2.68 -14.84 1.99
N ASP A 311 -3.84 -15.36 2.40
CA ASP A 311 -4.16 -16.80 2.33
C ASP A 311 -4.22 -17.32 0.88
N GLN A 312 -4.65 -16.50 -0.09
CA GLN A 312 -4.62 -16.84 -1.51
C GLN A 312 -3.22 -16.72 -2.15
N PHE A 313 -2.35 -15.84 -1.64
CA PHE A 313 -1.02 -15.57 -2.23
C PHE A 313 0.09 -16.49 -1.71
N ILE A 314 -0.08 -17.20 -0.58
CA ILE A 314 0.84 -18.27 -0.12
C ILE A 314 0.55 -19.57 -0.89
N VAL A 315 0.57 -19.50 -2.22
CA VAL A 315 0.13 -20.58 -3.12
C VAL A 315 0.96 -20.55 -4.42
N TYR A 316 1.51 -21.70 -4.83
CA TYR A 316 2.23 -21.83 -6.11
C TYR A 316 1.32 -21.50 -7.31
N PRO A 317 1.86 -20.97 -8.44
CA PRO A 317 1.04 -20.45 -9.54
C PRO A 317 -0.02 -21.41 -10.09
N THR A 318 0.25 -22.71 -10.10
CA THR A 318 -0.66 -23.76 -10.60
C THR A 318 -1.85 -24.05 -9.68
N GLU A 319 -1.73 -23.80 -8.37
CA GLU A 319 -2.83 -23.94 -7.42
C GLU A 319 -3.68 -22.66 -7.34
N ARG A 320 -3.12 -21.51 -7.71
CA ARG A 320 -3.80 -20.20 -7.66
C ARG A 320 -5.02 -20.16 -8.59
N GLU A 321 -4.90 -20.70 -9.81
CA GLU A 321 -6.02 -20.79 -10.77
C GLU A 321 -7.17 -21.67 -10.24
N VAL A 322 -6.85 -22.85 -9.69
CA VAL A 322 -7.85 -23.78 -9.13
C VAL A 322 -8.56 -23.16 -7.92
N LYS A 323 -7.85 -22.45 -7.05
CA LYS A 323 -8.45 -21.76 -5.89
C LYS A 323 -9.29 -20.56 -6.29
N LEU A 324 -8.87 -19.76 -7.28
CA LEU A 324 -9.69 -18.69 -7.86
C LEU A 324 -10.96 -19.24 -8.52
N GLN A 325 -10.88 -20.35 -9.24
CA GLN A 325 -12.03 -21.02 -9.83
C GLN A 325 -13.02 -21.50 -8.74
N ASN A 326 -12.53 -22.17 -7.71
CA ASN A 326 -13.34 -22.58 -6.54
C ASN A 326 -13.95 -21.38 -5.80
N TYR A 327 -13.25 -20.26 -5.72
CA TYR A 327 -13.76 -19.04 -5.09
C TYR A 327 -14.84 -18.36 -5.94
N VAL A 328 -14.69 -18.29 -7.26
CA VAL A 328 -15.75 -17.85 -8.18
C VAL A 328 -16.98 -18.76 -8.07
N GLU A 329 -16.79 -20.08 -7.92
CA GLU A 329 -17.90 -21.01 -7.67
C GLU A 329 -18.55 -20.80 -6.29
N SER A 330 -17.76 -20.47 -5.25
CA SER A 330 -18.26 -20.10 -3.93
C SER A 330 -19.07 -18.80 -3.96
N LEU A 331 -18.54 -17.73 -4.58
CA LEU A 331 -19.24 -16.47 -4.79
C LEU A 331 -20.51 -16.66 -5.61
N GLN A 332 -20.49 -17.53 -6.63
CA GLN A 332 -21.71 -17.90 -7.36
C GLN A 332 -22.73 -18.64 -6.49
N GLN A 333 -22.28 -19.48 -5.57
CA GLN A 333 -23.18 -20.19 -4.65
C GLN A 333 -23.77 -19.26 -3.60
N GLU A 334 -22.97 -18.35 -3.04
CA GLU A 334 -23.40 -17.35 -2.06
C GLU A 334 -24.32 -16.29 -2.70
N LEU A 335 -24.07 -15.91 -3.95
CA LEU A 335 -24.99 -15.10 -4.76
C LEU A 335 -26.33 -15.83 -4.96
N ARG A 336 -26.32 -17.10 -5.39
CA ARG A 336 -27.55 -17.92 -5.53
C ARG A 336 -28.34 -18.04 -4.21
N VAL A 337 -27.64 -18.20 -3.09
CA VAL A 337 -28.27 -18.26 -1.75
C VAL A 337 -28.84 -16.89 -1.36
N SER A 338 -28.13 -15.80 -1.67
CA SER A 338 -28.60 -14.43 -1.37
C SER A 338 -29.77 -14.01 -2.24
N GLU A 339 -29.78 -14.38 -3.52
CA GLU A 339 -30.92 -14.24 -4.45
C GLU A 339 -32.13 -15.06 -3.98
N GLY A 340 -31.90 -16.29 -3.50
CA GLY A 340 -32.93 -17.13 -2.88
C GLY A 340 -33.51 -16.51 -1.61
N ASN A 341 -32.65 -16.07 -0.68
CA ASN A 341 -33.05 -15.37 0.55
C ASN A 341 -33.81 -14.08 0.26
N LYS A 342 -33.36 -13.30 -0.74
CA LYS A 342 -34.08 -12.11 -1.22
C LYS A 342 -35.48 -12.48 -1.72
N THR A 343 -35.59 -13.54 -2.52
CA THR A 343 -36.87 -14.01 -3.06
C THR A 343 -37.81 -14.44 -1.92
N SER A 344 -37.35 -15.25 -0.97
CA SER A 344 -38.15 -15.66 0.20
C SER A 344 -38.51 -14.51 1.13
N LEU A 345 -37.65 -13.48 1.25
CA LEU A 345 -37.99 -12.25 1.99
C LEU A 345 -39.02 -11.39 1.26
N GLN A 346 -38.98 -11.34 -0.08
CA GLN A 346 -39.98 -10.67 -0.90
C GLN A 346 -41.32 -11.42 -0.89
N GLU A 347 -41.32 -12.75 -0.86
CA GLU A 347 -42.50 -13.59 -0.66
C GLU A 347 -43.08 -13.40 0.74
N ALA A 348 -42.26 -13.45 1.80
CA ALA A 348 -42.71 -13.18 3.17
C ALA A 348 -43.25 -11.75 3.35
N LEU A 349 -42.64 -10.75 2.70
CA LEU A 349 -43.14 -9.37 2.67
C LEU A 349 -44.49 -9.27 1.94
N LEU A 350 -44.68 -10.04 0.86
CA LEU A 350 -45.93 -10.11 0.12
C LEU A 350 -47.03 -10.83 0.92
N GLU A 351 -46.70 -11.94 1.59
CA GLU A 351 -47.60 -12.67 2.49
C GLU A 351 -48.02 -11.81 3.69
N ALA A 352 -47.09 -11.13 4.36
CA ALA A 352 -47.40 -10.19 5.44
C ALA A 352 -48.32 -9.05 4.94
N SER A 353 -48.02 -8.47 3.77
CA SER A 353 -48.86 -7.45 3.13
C SER A 353 -50.24 -7.96 2.70
N GLN A 354 -50.39 -9.26 2.44
CA GLN A 354 -51.67 -9.89 2.12
C GLN A 354 -52.46 -10.27 3.39
N GLN A 355 -51.79 -10.72 4.45
CA GLN A 355 -52.41 -11.01 5.75
C GLN A 355 -52.98 -9.75 6.40
N ASP A 356 -52.30 -8.60 6.28
CA ASP A 356 -52.87 -7.31 6.72
C ASP A 356 -54.11 -6.92 5.90
N LYS A 357 -54.12 -7.17 4.57
CA LYS A 357 -55.32 -6.96 3.74
C LYS A 357 -56.48 -7.88 4.11
N THR A 358 -56.24 -9.19 4.30
CA THR A 358 -57.32 -10.13 4.66
C THR A 358 -57.84 -9.91 6.08
N ARG A 359 -57.01 -9.44 7.02
CA ARG A 359 -57.49 -8.95 8.33
C ARG A 359 -58.39 -7.72 8.19
N VAL A 360 -58.01 -6.75 7.36
CA VAL A 360 -58.79 -5.52 7.14
C VAL A 360 -60.11 -5.76 6.41
N GLU A 361 -60.17 -6.77 5.53
CA GLU A 361 -61.42 -7.17 4.84
C GLU A 361 -62.32 -8.03 5.73
N GLY A 362 -61.78 -9.02 6.45
CA GLY A 362 -62.56 -9.90 7.33
C GLY A 362 -63.30 -9.16 8.46
N VAL A 363 -62.70 -8.08 9.00
CA VAL A 363 -63.32 -7.20 10.01
C VAL A 363 -64.47 -6.36 9.45
N LYS A 364 -64.52 -6.12 8.13
CA LYS A 364 -65.63 -5.42 7.48
C LYS A 364 -66.83 -6.35 7.23
N GLU A 365 -66.60 -7.59 6.83
CA GLU A 365 -67.69 -8.54 6.58
C GLU A 365 -68.43 -8.95 7.88
N THR A 366 -67.75 -9.02 9.02
CA THR A 366 -68.41 -9.38 10.31
C THR A 366 -69.35 -8.29 10.84
N LYS A 367 -69.28 -7.04 10.35
CA LYS A 367 -70.13 -5.92 10.81
C LYS A 367 -71.43 -5.75 10.01
N LEU A 368 -71.73 -6.59 9.01
CA LEU A 368 -72.90 -6.42 8.12
C LEU A 368 -74.02 -7.46 8.28
N SER A 369 -73.90 -8.45 9.17
CA SER A 369 -74.82 -9.60 9.24
C SER A 369 -75.76 -9.66 10.45
N SER A 370 -75.73 -8.68 11.37
CA SER A 370 -76.55 -8.68 12.60
C SER A 370 -77.46 -7.44 12.73
N THR A 371 -78.53 -7.37 11.93
CA THR A 371 -79.66 -6.47 12.25
C THR A 371 -80.98 -6.93 11.63
N LYS A 372 -81.84 -7.53 12.47
CA LYS A 372 -83.28 -7.87 12.32
C LYS A 372 -83.64 -8.88 13.43
N GLU A 373 -84.79 -8.89 14.09
CA GLU A 373 -85.90 -7.95 14.36
C GLU A 373 -86.18 -8.07 15.91
N GLU A 374 -86.97 -7.29 16.66
CA GLU A 374 -88.09 -6.39 16.36
C GLU A 374 -88.13 -5.16 17.34
N VAL A 375 -89.21 -4.91 18.10
CA VAL A 375 -89.51 -3.68 18.89
C VAL A 375 -90.41 -4.01 20.09
N SER A 376 -90.29 -3.34 21.27
CA SER A 376 -91.42 -2.78 22.06
C SER A 376 -91.05 -2.06 23.39
N THR A 377 -91.39 -0.77 23.48
CA THR A 377 -91.94 0.03 24.63
C THR A 377 -91.33 -0.02 26.07
N GLY A 378 -90.97 1.16 26.60
CA GLY A 378 -90.85 1.48 28.05
C GLY A 378 -92.20 1.86 28.70
N PRO A 379 -92.30 2.84 29.64
CA PRO A 379 -91.28 3.73 30.23
C PRO A 379 -91.34 3.95 31.76
N THR A 380 -90.25 4.41 32.41
CA THR A 380 -90.33 5.26 33.63
C THR A 380 -89.05 6.07 33.86
N ASP A 381 -89.19 7.39 34.07
CA ASP A 381 -88.12 8.29 34.54
C ASP A 381 -88.22 8.52 36.06
N VAL A 382 -87.07 8.79 36.71
CA VAL A 382 -86.77 9.99 37.53
C VAL A 382 -85.72 9.70 38.63
N TYR A 383 -84.45 10.09 38.35
CA TYR A 383 -83.38 10.71 39.18
C TYR A 383 -83.15 10.28 40.66
N LYS A 384 -81.92 10.24 41.23
CA LYS A 384 -80.47 10.22 40.87
C LYS A 384 -79.71 10.03 42.23
N ASP A 385 -78.44 9.65 42.39
CA ASP A 385 -77.19 9.91 41.67
C ASP A 385 -76.29 8.66 41.60
N ASN A 386 -75.37 8.62 40.63
CA ASN A 386 -74.28 7.65 40.51
C ASN A 386 -73.10 8.33 39.79
N ASP A 387 -71.91 8.30 40.38
CA ASP A 387 -70.63 8.63 39.72
C ASP A 387 -69.70 7.43 39.88
N ASP A 388 -69.52 6.66 38.80
CA ASP A 388 -68.29 5.95 38.39
C ASP A 388 -68.59 4.99 37.22
N LEU A 389 -67.53 4.46 36.58
CA LEU A 389 -67.52 3.58 35.39
C LEU A 389 -67.68 4.30 34.02
N LYS A 390 -66.60 4.96 33.61
CA LYS A 390 -66.23 5.10 32.17
C LYS A 390 -65.10 4.12 31.84
N GLY A 391 -65.45 2.95 31.34
CA GLY A 391 -64.47 2.00 30.80
C GLY A 391 -65.16 0.84 30.10
N GLU A 392 -65.06 0.81 28.77
CA GLU A 392 -65.05 -0.42 27.94
C GLU A 392 -64.76 -0.09 26.45
N GLU A 393 -65.16 1.07 25.92
CA GLU A 393 -64.91 1.44 24.50
C GLU A 393 -63.45 1.76 24.13
N LYS A 394 -62.52 1.87 25.09
CA LYS A 394 -61.12 2.26 24.79
C LYS A 394 -60.15 1.09 24.56
N GLU A 395 -60.48 -0.13 25.01
CA GLU A 395 -59.52 -1.24 24.95
C GLU A 395 -59.45 -1.90 23.55
N GLU A 396 -60.54 -1.94 22.78
CA GLU A 396 -60.53 -2.50 21.42
C GLU A 396 -59.84 -1.56 20.39
N GLU A 397 -60.08 -0.25 20.43
CA GLU A 397 -59.35 0.69 19.56
C GLU A 397 -57.86 0.73 19.88
N GLN A 398 -57.49 0.70 21.17
CA GLN A 398 -56.09 0.73 21.57
C GLN A 398 -55.35 -0.57 21.25
N THR A 399 -56.00 -1.74 21.39
CA THR A 399 -55.38 -3.03 21.03
C THR A 399 -55.34 -3.30 19.52
N THR A 400 -56.24 -2.72 18.72
CA THR A 400 -56.16 -2.78 17.26
C THR A 400 -55.08 -1.84 16.72
N ALA A 401 -55.04 -0.58 17.16
CA ALA A 401 -53.99 0.37 16.78
C ALA A 401 -52.59 -0.14 17.14
N THR A 402 -52.40 -0.66 18.36
CA THR A 402 -51.09 -1.20 18.80
C THR A 402 -50.64 -2.42 18.00
N LYS A 403 -51.58 -3.25 17.51
CA LYS A 403 -51.27 -4.41 16.63
C LYS A 403 -50.92 -3.98 15.21
N GLN A 404 -51.54 -2.90 14.73
CA GLN A 404 -51.33 -2.35 13.39
C GLN A 404 -49.99 -1.59 13.30
N THR A 405 -49.60 -0.85 14.34
CA THR A 405 -48.25 -0.25 14.41
C THR A 405 -47.15 -1.31 14.48
N THR A 406 -47.37 -2.45 15.15
CA THR A 406 -46.38 -3.53 15.17
C THR A 406 -46.26 -4.28 13.83
N SER A 407 -47.31 -4.39 13.02
CA SER A 407 -47.18 -5.00 11.68
C SER A 407 -46.48 -4.07 10.69
N GLU A 408 -46.74 -2.75 10.76
CA GLU A 408 -46.02 -1.75 9.97
C GLU A 408 -44.51 -1.70 10.32
N GLU A 409 -44.15 -1.75 11.62
CA GLU A 409 -42.75 -1.82 12.06
C GLU A 409 -42.04 -3.10 11.58
N GLU A 410 -42.71 -4.26 11.60
CA GLU A 410 -42.15 -5.51 11.07
C GLU A 410 -41.95 -5.45 9.54
N ILE A 411 -42.90 -4.86 8.81
CA ILE A 411 -42.81 -4.62 7.37
C ILE A 411 -41.64 -3.69 7.01
N ASP A 412 -41.45 -2.59 7.74
CA ASP A 412 -40.34 -1.66 7.48
C ASP A 412 -38.97 -2.26 7.86
N LYS A 413 -38.93 -3.09 8.91
CA LYS A 413 -37.74 -3.87 9.27
C LYS A 413 -37.39 -4.96 8.23
N LEU A 414 -38.39 -5.52 7.54
CA LEU A 414 -38.17 -6.41 6.39
C LEU A 414 -37.68 -5.63 5.17
N LYS A 415 -38.25 -4.45 4.86
CA LYS A 415 -37.76 -3.58 3.77
C LYS A 415 -36.29 -3.19 3.96
N ALA A 416 -35.90 -2.77 5.17
CA ALA A 416 -34.51 -2.44 5.48
C ALA A 416 -33.55 -3.61 5.18
N LYS A 417 -33.89 -4.82 5.64
CA LYS A 417 -33.12 -6.04 5.34
C LYS A 417 -33.05 -6.37 3.85
N VAL A 418 -34.10 -6.10 3.08
CA VAL A 418 -34.08 -6.27 1.62
C VAL A 418 -33.10 -5.28 0.98
N VAL A 419 -33.08 -4.02 1.40
CA VAL A 419 -32.13 -3.00 0.91
C VAL A 419 -30.68 -3.35 1.29
N ASP A 420 -30.44 -3.85 2.50
CA ASP A 420 -29.12 -4.32 2.93
C ASP A 420 -28.63 -5.50 2.08
N ILE A 421 -29.51 -6.49 1.82
CA ILE A 421 -29.20 -7.64 0.97
C ILE A 421 -29.03 -7.23 -0.50
N GLU A 422 -29.78 -6.26 -1.01
CA GLU A 422 -29.59 -5.73 -2.37
C GLU A 422 -28.25 -5.00 -2.51
N THR A 423 -27.84 -4.25 -1.50
CA THR A 423 -26.52 -3.59 -1.44
C THR A 423 -25.41 -4.64 -1.38
N TYR A 424 -25.57 -5.68 -0.55
CA TYR A 424 -24.62 -6.79 -0.46
C TYR A 424 -24.50 -7.56 -1.78
N ILE A 425 -25.63 -7.89 -2.43
CA ILE A 425 -25.67 -8.53 -3.75
C ILE A 425 -24.98 -7.66 -4.81
N ALA A 426 -25.15 -6.33 -4.78
CA ALA A 426 -24.43 -5.42 -5.69
C ALA A 426 -22.91 -5.52 -5.48
N THR A 427 -22.42 -5.47 -4.23
CA THR A 427 -20.99 -5.60 -3.93
C THR A 427 -20.42 -6.97 -4.33
N LEU A 428 -21.13 -8.07 -4.07
CA LEU A 428 -20.74 -9.42 -4.51
C LEU A 428 -20.72 -9.55 -6.03
N THR A 429 -21.63 -8.86 -6.73
CA THR A 429 -21.69 -8.86 -8.20
C THR A 429 -20.51 -8.11 -8.80
N GLU A 430 -20.18 -6.94 -8.26
CA GLU A 430 -19.01 -6.14 -8.67
C GLU A 430 -17.69 -6.87 -8.41
N GLU A 431 -17.53 -7.48 -7.23
CA GLU A 431 -16.38 -8.30 -6.87
C GLU A 431 -16.24 -9.55 -7.77
N LYS A 432 -17.35 -10.21 -8.10
CA LYS A 432 -17.39 -11.34 -9.05
C LYS A 432 -17.01 -10.90 -10.47
N THR A 433 -17.42 -9.71 -10.93
CA THR A 433 -17.01 -9.20 -12.25
C THR A 433 -15.52 -8.90 -12.31
N LEU A 434 -14.97 -8.20 -11.32
CA LEU A 434 -13.54 -7.91 -11.21
C LEU A 434 -12.70 -9.19 -11.15
N THR A 435 -13.11 -10.17 -10.32
CA THR A 435 -12.41 -11.46 -10.19
C THR A 435 -12.42 -12.25 -11.50
N ASN A 436 -13.49 -12.18 -12.30
CA ASN A 436 -13.55 -12.82 -13.61
C ASN A 436 -12.61 -12.14 -14.63
N GLU A 437 -12.54 -10.81 -14.64
CA GLU A 437 -11.62 -10.07 -15.50
C GLU A 437 -10.15 -10.35 -15.15
N GLU A 438 -9.81 -10.42 -13.86
CA GLU A 438 -8.49 -10.87 -13.40
C GLU A 438 -8.18 -12.31 -13.85
N ASN A 439 -9.13 -13.23 -13.75
CA ASN A 439 -8.95 -14.61 -14.19
C ASN A 439 -8.67 -14.73 -15.69
N GLU A 440 -9.40 -14.00 -16.55
CA GLU A 440 -9.15 -14.02 -18.00
C GLU A 440 -7.79 -13.36 -18.34
N LYS A 441 -7.41 -12.29 -17.63
CA LYS A 441 -6.08 -11.67 -17.75
C LYS A 441 -4.96 -12.65 -17.35
N LEU A 442 -5.13 -13.40 -16.27
CA LEU A 442 -4.20 -14.43 -15.82
C LEU A 442 -4.10 -15.60 -16.81
N LYS A 443 -5.23 -16.07 -17.38
CA LYS A 443 -5.24 -17.09 -18.44
C LYS A 443 -4.46 -16.63 -19.68
N SER A 444 -4.63 -15.38 -20.11
CA SER A 444 -3.85 -14.80 -21.21
C SER A 444 -2.35 -14.81 -20.89
N GLN A 445 -1.95 -14.35 -19.70
CA GLN A 445 -0.54 -14.33 -19.28
C GLN A 445 0.06 -15.74 -19.15
N LEU A 446 -0.72 -16.73 -18.69
CA LEU A 446 -0.31 -18.13 -18.63
C LEU A 446 -0.16 -18.72 -20.04
N SER A 447 -1.08 -18.42 -20.96
CA SER A 447 -0.97 -18.81 -22.38
C SER A 447 0.31 -18.25 -23.02
N ASP A 448 0.58 -16.95 -22.82
CA ASP A 448 1.79 -16.30 -23.32
C ASP A 448 3.06 -16.90 -22.71
N LYS A 449 3.10 -17.11 -21.39
CA LYS A 449 4.23 -17.77 -20.70
C LYS A 449 4.43 -19.21 -21.19
N ASN A 450 3.36 -19.98 -21.38
CA ASN A 450 3.42 -21.35 -21.91
C ASN A 450 3.93 -21.38 -23.36
N MET A 451 3.51 -20.43 -24.20
CA MET A 451 4.06 -20.27 -25.55
C MET A 451 5.55 -19.88 -25.52
N LEU A 452 5.97 -19.06 -24.54
CA LEU A 452 7.37 -18.66 -24.35
C LEU A 452 8.23 -19.84 -23.87
N ILE A 453 7.72 -20.64 -22.93
CA ILE A 453 8.33 -21.90 -22.46
C ILE A 453 8.47 -22.89 -23.62
N ALA A 454 7.42 -23.08 -24.44
CA ALA A 454 7.48 -23.95 -25.62
C ALA A 454 8.53 -23.49 -26.65
N LYS A 455 8.67 -22.17 -26.86
CA LYS A 455 9.73 -21.59 -27.69
C LYS A 455 11.13 -21.84 -27.11
N LEU A 456 11.29 -21.72 -25.78
CA LEU A 456 12.56 -21.98 -25.08
C LEU A 456 12.95 -23.46 -25.14
N ILE A 457 12.04 -24.38 -24.85
CA ILE A 457 12.27 -25.85 -24.94
C ILE A 457 12.67 -26.24 -26.37
N LYS A 458 11.99 -25.69 -27.39
CA LYS A 458 12.35 -25.93 -28.79
C LYS A 458 13.78 -25.44 -29.10
N LYS A 459 14.16 -24.25 -28.61
CA LYS A 459 15.49 -23.68 -28.80
C LYS A 459 16.57 -24.47 -28.04
N GLU A 460 16.25 -24.98 -26.85
CA GLU A 460 17.13 -25.86 -26.08
C GLU A 460 17.38 -27.19 -26.81
N SER A 461 16.34 -27.80 -27.40
CA SER A 461 16.48 -29.02 -28.21
C SER A 461 17.38 -28.80 -29.42
N GLN A 462 17.18 -27.70 -30.16
CA GLN A 462 18.03 -27.33 -31.30
C GLN A 462 19.49 -27.12 -30.89
N LEU A 463 19.75 -26.42 -29.78
CA LEU A 463 21.11 -26.22 -29.25
C LEU A 463 21.75 -27.53 -28.77
N LYS A 464 20.99 -28.49 -28.24
CA LYS A 464 21.48 -29.83 -27.88
C LYS A 464 21.87 -30.64 -29.12
N GLU A 465 21.09 -30.57 -30.20
CA GLU A 465 21.39 -31.22 -31.49
C GLU A 465 22.64 -30.59 -32.15
N GLU A 466 22.75 -29.27 -32.19
CA GLU A 466 23.95 -28.56 -32.68
C GLU A 466 25.20 -28.90 -31.84
N LEU A 467 25.08 -28.95 -30.51
CA LEU A 467 26.17 -29.31 -29.61
C LEU A 467 26.63 -30.76 -29.81
N GLN A 468 25.69 -31.68 -30.09
CA GLN A 468 26.02 -33.07 -30.40
C GLN A 468 26.71 -33.18 -31.77
N SER A 469 26.18 -32.53 -32.80
CA SER A 469 26.79 -32.48 -34.13
C SER A 469 28.22 -31.91 -34.13
N MET A 470 28.49 -30.87 -33.33
CA MET A 470 29.84 -30.30 -33.16
C MET A 470 30.81 -31.23 -32.42
N LYS A 471 30.32 -32.04 -31.45
CA LYS A 471 31.14 -33.06 -30.78
C LYS A 471 31.51 -34.19 -31.74
N ASP A 472 30.57 -34.64 -32.55
CA ASP A 472 30.74 -35.77 -33.47
C ASP A 472 31.63 -35.43 -34.69
N THR A 473 31.87 -34.13 -34.96
CA THR A 473 32.71 -33.65 -36.07
C THR A 473 34.14 -33.24 -35.68
N THR A 474 34.50 -33.14 -34.40
CA THR A 474 35.73 -32.44 -33.98
C THR A 474 36.66 -33.24 -33.04
N THR A 475 37.51 -34.09 -33.61
CA THR A 475 38.61 -34.77 -32.89
C THR A 475 39.80 -33.83 -32.57
N ALA A 476 39.55 -32.72 -31.86
CA ALA A 476 40.57 -31.75 -31.47
C ALA A 476 40.23 -31.05 -30.12
N GLY A 477 40.30 -31.79 -29.02
CA GLY A 477 40.02 -31.28 -27.68
C GLY A 477 41.11 -30.33 -27.17
N LYS A 478 40.86 -29.01 -27.22
CA LYS A 478 41.24 -28.01 -26.17
C LYS A 478 40.77 -26.57 -26.46
N SER A 479 40.61 -26.16 -27.71
CA SER A 479 40.21 -24.76 -28.04
C SER A 479 38.72 -24.46 -27.83
N ILE A 480 37.87 -25.49 -27.75
CA ILE A 480 36.40 -25.33 -27.68
C ILE A 480 35.92 -24.85 -26.31
N SER A 481 36.61 -25.19 -25.22
CA SER A 481 36.21 -24.83 -23.85
C SER A 481 36.09 -23.32 -23.64
N VAL A 482 36.98 -22.55 -24.27
CA VAL A 482 36.96 -21.08 -24.20
C VAL A 482 35.80 -20.50 -25.01
N LEU A 483 35.53 -21.05 -26.20
CA LEU A 483 34.45 -20.55 -27.07
C LEU A 483 33.05 -20.86 -26.51
N ILE A 484 32.88 -22.00 -25.84
CA ILE A 484 31.62 -22.38 -25.16
C ILE A 484 31.34 -21.44 -23.99
N ILE A 485 32.34 -21.13 -23.16
CA ILE A 485 32.19 -20.21 -22.02
C ILE A 485 31.82 -18.80 -22.53
N CYS A 486 32.52 -18.28 -23.55
CA CYS A 486 32.20 -16.97 -24.13
C CYS A 486 30.78 -16.87 -24.71
N LYS A 487 30.25 -17.95 -25.31
CA LYS A 487 28.86 -17.96 -25.83
C LYS A 487 27.80 -18.09 -24.74
N TYR A 488 28.06 -18.83 -23.67
CA TYR A 488 27.12 -18.94 -22.54
C TYR A 488 26.96 -17.60 -21.79
N ILE A 489 28.04 -16.82 -21.70
CA ILE A 489 28.06 -15.49 -21.04
C ILE A 489 27.30 -14.42 -21.86
N SER A 490 27.00 -14.64 -23.14
CA SER A 490 26.24 -13.69 -23.98
C SER A 490 24.73 -13.99 -24.09
N ILE A 491 24.20 -14.94 -23.30
CA ILE A 491 22.81 -15.41 -23.37
C ILE A 491 22.10 -15.39 -22.00
N LEU A 492 22.86 -15.26 -20.91
CA LEU A 492 22.38 -14.72 -19.63
C LEU A 492 22.38 -13.18 -19.68
#